data_AF-A0A972BRL1-F1
#
_entry.id   AF-A0A972BRL1-F1
#
_cell.length_a   1.000
_cell.length_b   1.000
_cell.length_c   1.000
_cell.angle_alpha   90.00
_cell.angle_beta   90.00
_cell.angle_gamma   90.00
#
_symmetry.space_group_name_H-M   'P 1'
#
loop_
_entity.id
_entity.type
_entity.pdbx_description
1 polymer ?
#
loop_
_entity_poly.entity_id
_entity_poly.type
_entity_poly.pdbx_seq_one_letter_code
_entity_poly.pdbx_strand_id
1 'polypeptide(L)'
;ALGAIGATWAALTFPDWPWPLLLPLMLVCASLAGGLWGLIPALLRIKLKAHEIIVTLMLNYVGILLLDYLVYGMWKDPSSFGFPMTREFSGSAIIGHIGSTRLSWALLLCVVIGALITLFLRFTRLGYELRACGENVRAARYARLPYTGLVIFVMVASGALAGWAGFVEVSGSAGRLQPSIMSGYGYTAIVVAWLANLSPVRIAAASFLLAGLRVGMETLQLDMQVPAAFGGIMEGLVLLTVLAGGFFSRYTLRVRRPG
;
A
#
# COMPACT_ATOMS: atom_id res chain seq x y z
N ALA A 1 -6.93 -3.83 1.90
CA ALA A 1 -7.96 -4.85 2.13
C ALA A 1 -8.57 -5.33 0.81
N LEU A 2 -9.18 -4.45 0.01
CA LEU A 2 -9.95 -4.91 -1.15
C LEU A 2 -9.14 -5.52 -2.31
N GLY A 3 -7.89 -5.11 -2.53
CA GLY A 3 -7.04 -5.81 -3.49
C GLY A 3 -6.74 -7.25 -3.09
N ALA A 4 -6.53 -7.49 -1.79
CA ALA A 4 -6.38 -8.82 -1.23
C ALA A 4 -7.68 -9.64 -1.41
N ILE A 5 -8.85 -9.04 -1.17
CA ILE A 5 -10.15 -9.67 -1.44
C ILE A 5 -10.32 -10.03 -2.92
N GLY A 6 -9.97 -9.11 -3.83
CA GLY A 6 -10.04 -9.37 -5.28
C GLY A 6 -9.11 -10.49 -5.74
N ALA A 7 -7.90 -10.56 -5.18
CA ALA A 7 -6.97 -11.66 -5.42
C ALA A 7 -7.52 -12.99 -4.88
N THR A 8 -8.02 -12.99 -3.64
CA THR A 8 -8.61 -14.17 -2.99
C THR A 8 -9.84 -14.69 -3.74
N TRP A 9 -10.69 -13.80 -4.25
CA TRP A 9 -11.84 -14.19 -5.07
C TRP A 9 -11.42 -14.92 -6.35
N ALA A 10 -10.41 -14.40 -7.06
CA ALA A 10 -9.88 -15.04 -8.26
C ALA A 10 -9.25 -16.41 -7.95
N ALA A 11 -8.56 -16.51 -6.81
CA ALA A 11 -7.94 -17.75 -6.32
C ALA A 11 -8.96 -18.85 -5.98
N LEU A 12 -10.03 -18.48 -5.29
CA LEU A 12 -11.07 -19.40 -4.84
C LEU A 12 -11.99 -19.83 -5.99
N THR A 13 -12.17 -18.98 -7.01
CA THR A 13 -13.03 -19.27 -8.17
C THR A 13 -12.35 -20.18 -9.19
N PHE A 14 -11.02 -20.12 -9.31
CA PHE A 14 -10.25 -20.95 -10.26
C PHE A 14 -9.08 -21.70 -9.59
N PRO A 15 -9.36 -22.70 -8.71
CA PRO A 15 -8.31 -23.39 -7.95
C PRO A 15 -7.37 -24.24 -8.82
N ASP A 16 -7.88 -24.79 -9.93
CA ASP A 16 -7.22 -25.78 -10.78
C ASP A 16 -6.46 -25.17 -11.97
N TRP A 17 -6.44 -23.84 -12.09
CA TRP A 17 -5.77 -23.19 -13.21
C TRP A 17 -4.25 -23.19 -13.05
N PRO A 18 -3.50 -23.37 -14.15
CA PRO A 18 -2.05 -23.40 -14.10
C PRO A 18 -1.49 -22.03 -13.64
N TRP A 19 -0.39 -22.09 -12.89
CA TRP A 19 0.32 -20.93 -12.30
C TRP A 19 0.49 -19.71 -13.23
N PRO A 20 0.79 -19.84 -14.54
CA PRO A 20 1.05 -18.69 -15.41
C PRO A 20 -0.20 -17.88 -15.73
N LEU A 21 -1.38 -18.49 -15.63
CA LEU A 21 -2.66 -17.85 -15.95
C LEU A 21 -3.36 -17.31 -14.71
N LEU A 22 -3.14 -18.00 -13.58
CA LEU A 22 -3.77 -17.69 -12.30
C LEU A 22 -3.17 -16.42 -11.67
N LEU A 23 -1.84 -16.24 -11.68
CA LEU A 23 -1.21 -15.05 -11.09
C LEU A 23 -1.52 -13.73 -11.82
N PRO A 24 -1.49 -13.65 -13.17
CA PRO A 24 -1.92 -12.44 -13.87
C PRO A 24 -3.40 -12.14 -13.63
N LEU A 25 -4.25 -13.18 -13.58
CA LEU A 25 -5.67 -13.00 -13.29
C LEU A 25 -5.89 -12.43 -11.89
N MET A 26 -5.22 -12.96 -10.88
CA MET A 26 -5.25 -12.42 -9.52
C MET A 26 -4.77 -10.97 -9.47
N LEU A 27 -3.68 -10.65 -10.17
CA LEU A 27 -3.13 -9.30 -10.23
C LEU A 27 -4.09 -8.32 -10.92
N VAL A 28 -4.77 -8.75 -11.99
CA VAL A 28 -5.82 -7.96 -12.66
C VAL A 28 -7.01 -7.77 -11.71
N CYS A 29 -7.53 -8.83 -11.09
CA CYS A 29 -8.64 -8.73 -10.14
C CYS A 29 -8.30 -7.86 -8.93
N ALA A 30 -7.09 -7.97 -8.39
CA ALA A 30 -6.60 -7.12 -7.31
C ALA A 30 -6.49 -5.65 -7.74
N SER A 31 -6.02 -5.40 -8.97
CA SER A 31 -5.93 -4.04 -9.53
C SER A 31 -7.31 -3.42 -9.77
N LEU A 32 -8.27 -4.20 -10.25
CA LEU A 32 -9.64 -3.76 -10.50
C LEU A 32 -10.35 -3.48 -9.18
N ALA A 33 -10.26 -4.40 -8.21
CA ALA A 33 -10.84 -4.19 -6.89
C ALA A 33 -10.24 -2.98 -6.16
N GLY A 34 -8.91 -2.84 -6.19
CA GLY A 34 -8.21 -1.68 -5.62
C GLY A 34 -8.52 -0.37 -6.34
N GLY A 35 -8.52 -0.38 -7.67
CA GLY A 35 -8.80 0.79 -8.51
C GLY A 35 -10.25 1.26 -8.42
N LEU A 36 -11.22 0.34 -8.44
CA LEU A 36 -12.64 0.63 -8.21
C LEU A 36 -12.86 1.22 -6.82
N TRP A 37 -12.16 0.72 -5.81
CA TRP A 37 -12.24 1.28 -4.46
C TRP A 37 -11.65 2.70 -4.39
N GLY A 38 -10.56 2.97 -5.11
CA GLY A 38 -9.99 4.31 -5.26
C GLY A 38 -10.88 5.28 -6.06
N LEU A 39 -11.74 4.76 -6.93
CA LEU A 39 -12.68 5.57 -7.71
C LEU A 39 -13.78 6.19 -6.83
N ILE A 40 -14.24 5.49 -5.79
CA ILE A 40 -15.27 5.96 -4.86
C ILE A 40 -14.92 7.32 -4.23
N PRO A 41 -13.78 7.47 -3.49
CA PRO A 41 -13.41 8.75 -2.91
C PRO A 41 -13.10 9.81 -3.98
N ALA A 42 -12.60 9.42 -5.16
CA ALA A 42 -12.37 10.34 -6.26
C ALA A 42 -13.66 10.99 -6.78
N LEU A 43 -14.70 10.18 -7.01
CA LEU A 43 -16.01 10.65 -7.47
C LEU A 43 -16.69 11.51 -6.40
N LEU A 44 -16.64 11.11 -5.13
CA LEU A 44 -17.19 11.88 -4.01
C LEU A 44 -16.49 13.23 -3.88
N ARG A 45 -15.17 13.27 -4.02
CA ARG A 45 -14.39 14.53 -4.02
C ARG A 45 -14.81 15.45 -5.16
N ILE A 46 -15.00 14.92 -6.36
CA ILE A 46 -15.28 15.74 -7.55
C ILE A 46 -16.72 16.24 -7.59
N LYS A 47 -17.68 15.35 -7.30
CA LYS A 47 -19.11 15.68 -7.36
C LYS A 47 -19.59 16.44 -6.12
N LEU A 48 -19.16 16.01 -4.93
CA LEU A 48 -19.68 16.51 -3.66
C LEU A 48 -18.71 17.46 -2.95
N LYS A 49 -17.51 17.71 -3.50
CA LYS A 49 -16.46 18.54 -2.88
C LYS A 49 -16.11 18.10 -1.44
N ALA A 50 -16.31 16.82 -1.14
CA ALA A 50 -16.05 16.25 0.17
C ALA A 50 -14.55 16.26 0.51
N HIS A 51 -14.22 16.37 1.79
CA HIS A 51 -12.85 16.27 2.27
C HIS A 51 -12.29 14.86 2.04
N GLU A 52 -11.34 14.74 1.11
CA GLU A 52 -10.81 13.45 0.68
C GLU A 52 -10.16 12.66 1.82
N ILE A 53 -9.51 13.34 2.77
CA ILE A 53 -8.86 12.71 3.92
C ILE A 53 -9.92 12.02 4.79
N ILE A 54 -11.03 12.71 5.09
CA ILE A 54 -12.09 12.15 5.92
C ILE A 54 -12.77 10.98 5.20
N VAL A 55 -13.10 11.15 3.92
CA VAL A 55 -13.76 10.10 3.13
C VAL A 55 -12.89 8.85 3.05
N THR A 56 -11.59 9.00 2.77
CA THR A 56 -10.66 7.86 2.66
C THR A 56 -10.41 7.18 4.01
N LEU A 57 -10.34 7.93 5.10
CA LEU A 57 -10.26 7.38 6.46
C LEU A 57 -11.52 6.58 6.82
N MET A 58 -12.71 7.13 6.55
CA MET A 58 -13.97 6.42 6.80
C MET A 58 -14.10 5.17 5.94
N LEU A 59 -13.70 5.26 4.67
CA LEU A 59 -13.75 4.14 3.74
C LEU A 59 -12.75 3.02 4.09
N ASN A 60 -11.69 3.33 4.83
CA ASN A 60 -10.78 2.32 5.38
C ASN A 60 -11.53 1.37 6.34
N TYR A 61 -12.30 1.92 7.29
CA TYR A 61 -13.12 1.12 8.21
C TYR A 61 -14.13 0.24 7.48
N VAL A 62 -14.80 0.79 6.46
CA VAL A 62 -15.72 0.01 5.61
C VAL A 62 -14.99 -1.14 4.93
N GLY A 63 -13.77 -0.91 4.43
CA GLY A 63 -12.97 -1.95 3.80
C GLY A 63 -12.51 -3.05 4.77
N ILE A 64 -12.22 -2.71 6.02
CA ILE A 64 -11.89 -3.69 7.07
C ILE A 64 -13.13 -4.52 7.43
N LEU A 65 -14.26 -3.87 7.71
CA LEU A 65 -15.52 -4.55 8.03
C LEU A 65 -16.00 -5.45 6.89
N LEU A 66 -15.80 -5.03 5.65
CA LEU A 66 -16.12 -5.83 4.47
C LEU A 66 -15.22 -7.06 4.37
N LEU A 67 -13.92 -6.91 4.66
CA LEU A 67 -12.99 -8.02 4.73
C LEU A 67 -13.42 -9.01 5.83
N ASP A 68 -13.74 -8.51 7.02
CA ASP A 68 -14.24 -9.31 8.13
C ASP A 68 -15.51 -10.05 7.70
N TYR A 69 -16.50 -9.37 7.13
CA TYR A 69 -17.73 -10.00 6.66
C TYR A 69 -17.48 -11.15 5.67
N LEU A 70 -16.55 -10.99 4.74
CA LEU A 70 -16.17 -12.03 3.77
C LEU A 70 -15.46 -13.22 4.42
N VAL A 71 -14.54 -12.96 5.35
CA VAL A 71 -13.76 -13.99 6.06
C VAL A 71 -14.61 -14.74 7.09
N TYR A 72 -15.49 -14.05 7.81
CA TYR A 72 -16.41 -14.66 8.79
C TYR A 72 -17.65 -15.29 8.15
N GLY A 73 -18.02 -14.88 6.94
CA GLY A 73 -19.17 -15.36 6.18
C GLY A 73 -18.82 -16.43 5.14
N MET A 74 -18.92 -16.06 3.86
CA MET A 74 -18.90 -16.98 2.71
C MET A 74 -17.56 -17.67 2.41
N TRP A 75 -16.43 -17.13 2.87
CA TRP A 75 -15.10 -17.71 2.63
C TRP A 75 -14.51 -18.41 3.85
N LYS A 76 -15.30 -18.57 4.91
CA LYS A 76 -14.90 -19.30 6.11
C LYS A 76 -14.67 -20.77 5.78
N ASP A 77 -13.49 -21.28 6.07
CA ASP A 77 -13.20 -22.70 5.85
C ASP A 77 -13.88 -23.55 6.95
N PRO A 78 -14.68 -24.58 6.62
CA PRO A 78 -15.33 -25.45 7.61
C PRO A 78 -14.34 -26.26 8.47
N SER A 79 -13.08 -26.35 8.02
CA SER A 79 -11.98 -27.13 8.60
C SER A 79 -11.10 -26.36 9.60
N SER A 80 -11.27 -25.04 9.72
CA SER A 80 -10.52 -24.24 10.70
C SER A 80 -11.31 -24.15 12.01
N PHE A 81 -10.95 -25.00 12.97
CA PHE A 81 -11.45 -25.06 14.35
C PHE A 81 -11.48 -23.69 15.06
N GLY A 82 -12.50 -22.88 14.80
CA GLY A 82 -12.77 -21.62 15.50
C GLY A 82 -11.93 -20.40 15.08
N PHE A 83 -10.90 -20.55 14.25
CA PHE A 83 -10.12 -19.42 13.73
C PHE A 83 -10.68 -18.92 12.37
N PRO A 84 -10.98 -17.63 12.22
CA PRO A 84 -11.49 -17.05 10.97
C PRO A 84 -10.36 -16.95 9.94
N MET A 85 -10.10 -18.05 9.24
CA MET A 85 -9.15 -18.14 8.14
C MET A 85 -9.87 -18.68 6.89
N THR A 86 -9.48 -18.17 5.73
CA THR A 86 -9.93 -18.70 4.43
C THR A 86 -9.15 -19.97 4.06
N ARG A 87 -9.67 -20.75 3.10
CA ARG A 87 -8.98 -21.94 2.55
C ARG A 87 -7.55 -21.59 2.17
N GLU A 88 -6.61 -22.47 2.49
CA GLU A 88 -5.24 -22.35 1.98
C GLU A 88 -5.29 -22.34 0.45
N PHE A 89 -4.59 -21.39 -0.17
CA PHE A 89 -4.52 -21.34 -1.63
C PHE A 89 -3.79 -22.58 -2.15
N SER A 90 -4.22 -23.10 -3.30
CA SER A 90 -3.53 -24.21 -3.96
C SER A 90 -2.08 -23.83 -4.26
N GLY A 91 -1.16 -24.80 -4.31
CA GLY A 91 0.27 -24.54 -4.54
C GLY A 91 0.59 -23.80 -5.87
N SER A 92 -0.36 -23.75 -6.81
CA SER A 92 -0.30 -22.98 -8.06
C SER A 92 -0.64 -21.49 -7.91
N ALA A 93 -1.25 -21.11 -6.79
CA ALA A 93 -1.66 -19.75 -6.44
C ALA A 93 -0.66 -19.03 -5.52
N ILE A 94 0.43 -19.69 -5.15
CA ILE A 94 1.51 -19.13 -4.36
C ILE A 94 2.58 -18.60 -5.32
N ILE A 95 3.04 -17.35 -5.10
CA ILE A 95 4.18 -16.82 -5.85
C ILE A 95 5.38 -17.74 -5.59
N GLY A 96 5.89 -18.37 -6.65
CA GLY A 96 7.05 -19.23 -6.57
C GLY A 96 8.21 -18.53 -5.86
N HIS A 97 8.97 -19.29 -5.09
CA HIS A 97 10.19 -18.80 -4.46
C HIS A 97 11.34 -18.88 -5.45
N ILE A 98 12.27 -17.93 -5.43
CA ILE A 98 13.44 -17.97 -6.31
C ILE A 98 14.47 -18.94 -5.71
N GLY A 99 14.52 -20.17 -6.25
CA GLY A 99 15.39 -21.23 -5.76
C GLY A 99 15.03 -21.73 -4.36
N SER A 100 16.03 -21.97 -3.52
CA SER A 100 15.91 -22.51 -2.14
C SER A 100 15.79 -21.44 -1.05
N THR A 101 15.61 -20.17 -1.42
CA THR A 101 15.59 -19.03 -0.48
C THR A 101 14.17 -18.52 -0.25
N ARG A 102 13.88 -17.94 0.92
CA ARG A 102 12.62 -17.24 1.23
C ARG A 102 12.36 -15.97 0.39
N LEU A 103 13.11 -15.76 -0.70
CA LEU A 103 12.91 -14.63 -1.61
C LEU A 103 11.82 -14.98 -2.62
N SER A 104 10.64 -14.40 -2.41
CA SER A 104 9.52 -14.52 -3.35
C SER A 104 9.76 -13.63 -4.58
N TRP A 105 9.31 -14.07 -5.76
CA TRP A 105 9.32 -13.25 -7.00
C TRP A 105 8.61 -11.88 -6.85
N ALA A 106 7.82 -11.73 -5.79
CA ALA A 106 7.26 -10.47 -5.31
C ALA A 106 8.29 -9.33 -5.18
N LEU A 107 9.51 -9.62 -4.71
CA LEU A 107 10.54 -8.58 -4.55
C LEU A 107 10.94 -7.99 -5.92
N LEU A 108 11.10 -8.85 -6.92
CA LEU A 108 11.44 -8.46 -8.28
C LEU A 108 10.29 -7.67 -8.92
N LEU A 109 9.04 -8.10 -8.70
CA LEU A 109 7.85 -7.39 -9.14
C LEU A 109 7.80 -5.98 -8.53
N CYS A 110 8.02 -5.83 -7.22
CA CYS A 110 8.08 -4.52 -6.55
C CYS A 110 9.15 -3.60 -7.13
N VAL A 111 10.36 -4.11 -7.43
CA VAL A 111 11.44 -3.33 -8.04
C VAL A 111 11.06 -2.88 -9.46
N VAL A 112 10.51 -3.78 -10.27
CA VAL A 112 10.05 -3.46 -11.63
C VAL A 112 8.98 -2.38 -11.60
N ILE A 113 8.01 -2.48 -10.70
CA ILE A 113 6.94 -1.48 -10.55
C ILE A 113 7.51 -0.13 -10.10
N GLY A 114 8.42 -0.13 -9.12
CA GLY A 114 9.09 1.09 -8.67
C GLY A 114 9.86 1.78 -9.81
N ALA A 115 10.54 1.01 -10.65
CA ALA A 115 11.22 1.52 -11.83
C ALA A 115 10.25 2.09 -12.87
N LEU A 116 9.15 1.38 -13.16
CA LEU A 116 8.10 1.83 -14.07
C LEU A 116 7.43 3.12 -13.61
N ILE A 117 7.11 3.25 -12.32
CA ILE A 117 6.53 4.48 -11.75
C ILE A 117 7.54 5.62 -11.85
N THR A 118 8.82 5.36 -11.58
CA THR A 118 9.87 6.38 -11.68
C THR A 118 10.02 6.87 -13.12
N LEU A 119 10.01 5.95 -14.09
CA LEU A 119 10.06 6.26 -15.51
C LEU A 119 8.81 7.05 -15.93
N PHE A 120 7.63 6.58 -15.52
CA PHE A 120 6.35 7.24 -15.81
C PHE A 120 6.34 8.68 -15.29
N LEU A 121 6.71 8.90 -14.03
CA LEU A 121 6.71 10.23 -13.43
C LEU A 121 7.78 11.17 -14.00
N ARG A 122 8.86 10.64 -14.58
CA ARG A 122 9.98 11.44 -15.10
C ARG A 122 9.88 11.73 -16.59
N PHE A 123 9.35 10.80 -17.39
CA PHE A 123 9.39 10.88 -18.84
C PHE A 123 8.01 11.08 -19.51
N THR A 124 6.90 10.98 -18.77
CA THR A 124 5.56 11.15 -19.36
C THR A 124 4.96 12.54 -19.11
N ARG A 125 4.14 13.00 -20.06
CA ARG A 125 3.38 14.26 -19.94
C ARG A 125 2.47 14.25 -18.72
N LEU A 126 1.75 13.15 -18.49
CA LEU A 126 0.88 12.98 -17.31
C LEU A 126 1.68 13.09 -16.00
N GLY A 127 2.87 12.50 -15.93
CA GLY A 127 3.75 12.64 -14.77
C GLY A 127 4.13 14.08 -14.46
N TYR A 128 4.40 14.89 -15.50
CA TYR A 128 4.68 16.32 -15.36
C TYR A 128 3.45 17.11 -14.88
N GLU A 129 2.29 16.87 -15.48
CA GLU A 129 1.03 17.52 -15.09
C GLU A 129 0.67 17.23 -13.63
N LEU A 130 0.92 15.99 -13.16
CA LEU A 130 0.71 15.60 -11.77
C LEU A 130 1.62 16.34 -10.80
N ARG A 131 2.92 16.47 -11.12
CA ARG A 131 3.86 17.23 -10.29
C ARG A 131 3.49 18.71 -10.23
N ALA A 132 3.16 19.31 -11.37
CA ALA A 132 2.74 20.71 -11.45
C ALA A 132 1.45 20.95 -10.65
N CYS A 133 0.47 20.04 -10.72
CA CYS A 133 -0.75 20.13 -9.92
C CYS A 133 -0.51 19.96 -8.42
N GLY A 134 0.43 19.10 -8.04
CA GLY A 134 0.81 18.85 -6.64
C GLY A 134 1.51 20.04 -5.98
N GLU A 135 2.33 20.79 -6.73
CA GLU A 135 3.02 21.96 -6.20
C GLU A 135 2.08 23.16 -6.02
N ASN A 136 1.22 23.45 -7.01
CA ASN A 136 0.28 24.56 -6.89
C ASN A 136 -0.98 24.38 -7.76
N VAL A 137 -2.09 24.07 -7.11
CA VAL A 137 -3.40 23.89 -7.75
C VAL A 137 -3.86 25.16 -8.51
N ARG A 138 -3.54 26.36 -8.00
CA ARG A 138 -3.94 27.62 -8.65
C ARG A 138 -3.15 27.85 -9.94
N ALA A 139 -1.85 27.57 -9.92
CA ALA A 139 -1.00 27.68 -11.11
C ALA A 139 -1.39 26.64 -12.17
N ALA A 140 -1.68 25.41 -11.75
CA ALA A 140 -2.15 24.35 -12.66
C ALA A 140 -3.48 24.70 -13.33
N ARG A 141 -4.41 25.31 -12.60
CA ARG A 141 -5.69 25.78 -13.17
C ARG A 141 -5.48 26.93 -14.16
N TYR A 142 -4.52 27.82 -13.88
CA TYR A 142 -4.15 28.89 -14.81
C TYR A 142 -3.53 28.33 -16.10
N ALA A 143 -2.73 27.27 -16.00
CA ALA A 143 -2.16 26.53 -17.13
C ALA A 143 -3.17 25.63 -17.88
N ARG A 144 -4.47 25.70 -17.56
CA ARG A 144 -5.56 24.88 -18.14
C ARG A 144 -5.35 23.36 -18.03
N LEU A 145 -4.63 22.89 -17.01
CA LEU A 145 -4.47 21.46 -16.77
C LEU A 145 -5.80 20.82 -16.33
N PRO A 146 -6.12 19.59 -16.80
CA PRO A 146 -7.36 18.90 -16.48
C PRO A 146 -7.35 18.33 -15.05
N TYR A 147 -7.43 19.22 -14.05
CA TYR A 147 -7.33 18.89 -12.62
C TYR A 147 -8.26 17.74 -12.20
N THR A 148 -9.52 17.77 -12.65
CA THR A 148 -10.52 16.76 -12.34
C THR A 148 -10.12 15.37 -12.83
N GLY A 149 -9.63 15.26 -14.06
CA GLY A 149 -9.19 13.99 -14.64
C GLY A 149 -7.93 13.45 -13.96
N LEU A 150 -6.99 14.34 -13.64
CA LEU A 150 -5.76 13.99 -12.93
C LEU A 150 -6.04 13.45 -11.52
N VAL A 151 -6.99 14.03 -10.79
CA VAL A 151 -7.41 13.54 -9.47
C VAL A 151 -7.99 12.12 -9.54
N ILE A 152 -8.87 11.84 -10.51
CA ILE A 152 -9.43 10.49 -10.72
C ILE A 152 -8.30 9.52 -11.04
N PHE A 153 -7.44 9.89 -11.99
CA PHE A 153 -6.34 9.05 -12.43
C PHE A 153 -5.41 8.67 -11.27
N VAL A 154 -4.99 9.65 -10.44
CA VAL A 154 -4.12 9.38 -9.29
C VAL A 154 -4.78 8.47 -8.27
N MET A 155 -6.06 8.70 -7.95
CA MET A 155 -6.78 7.90 -6.95
C MET A 155 -6.97 6.46 -7.42
N VAL A 156 -7.34 6.27 -8.69
CA VAL A 156 -7.50 4.92 -9.29
C VAL A 156 -6.15 4.23 -9.42
N ALA A 157 -5.12 4.92 -9.90
CA ALA A 157 -3.77 4.35 -10.04
C ALA A 157 -3.15 3.97 -8.70
N SER A 158 -3.29 4.82 -7.68
CA SER A 158 -2.82 4.53 -6.32
C SER A 158 -3.61 3.37 -5.71
N GLY A 159 -4.92 3.31 -5.94
CA GLY A 159 -5.76 2.18 -5.54
C GLY A 159 -5.36 0.86 -6.20
N ALA A 160 -5.04 0.88 -7.49
CA ALA A 160 -4.57 -0.29 -8.23
C ALA A 160 -3.20 -0.78 -7.73
N LEU A 161 -2.26 0.13 -7.47
CA LEU A 161 -0.95 -0.20 -6.89
C LEU A 161 -1.05 -0.73 -5.46
N ALA A 162 -1.93 -0.14 -4.64
CA ALA A 162 -2.26 -0.68 -3.31
C ALA A 162 -2.93 -2.07 -3.41
N GLY A 163 -3.67 -2.30 -4.50
CA GLY A 163 -4.24 -3.60 -4.82
C GLY A 163 -3.16 -4.65 -5.10
N TRP A 164 -2.14 -4.29 -5.88
CA TRP A 164 -0.99 -5.15 -6.16
C TRP A 164 -0.20 -5.51 -4.90
N ALA A 165 -0.02 -4.56 -3.97
CA ALA A 165 0.58 -4.85 -2.67
C ALA A 165 -0.24 -5.90 -1.89
N GLY A 166 -1.57 -5.80 -1.91
CA GLY A 166 -2.44 -6.80 -1.28
C GLY A 166 -2.36 -8.18 -1.95
N PHE A 167 -2.23 -8.24 -3.27
CA PHE A 167 -2.01 -9.50 -3.99
C PHE A 167 -0.67 -10.15 -3.60
N VAL A 168 0.41 -9.35 -3.58
CA VAL A 168 1.75 -9.82 -3.20
C VAL A 168 1.76 -10.40 -1.79
N GLU A 169 1.07 -9.77 -0.84
CA GLU A 169 1.00 -10.24 0.54
C GLU A 169 0.22 -11.57 0.63
N VAL A 170 -0.97 -11.63 0.03
CA VAL A 170 -1.86 -12.80 0.11
C VAL A 170 -1.29 -14.02 -0.61
N SER A 171 -0.68 -13.82 -1.78
CA SER A 171 -0.10 -14.89 -2.61
C SER A 171 1.35 -15.21 -2.27
N GLY A 172 2.10 -14.26 -1.70
CA GLY A 172 3.54 -14.39 -1.47
C GLY A 172 3.94 -14.77 -0.05
N SER A 173 3.33 -14.17 0.99
CA SER A 173 3.73 -14.38 2.39
C SER A 173 2.74 -15.24 3.17
N ALA A 174 1.44 -14.96 3.03
CA ALA A 174 0.43 -15.56 3.90
C ALA A 174 -0.11 -16.91 3.37
N GLY A 175 -0.21 -17.08 2.04
CA GLY A 175 -0.80 -18.28 1.42
C GLY A 175 -2.28 -18.53 1.77
N ARG A 176 -2.91 -17.57 2.47
CA ARG A 176 -4.31 -17.56 2.92
C ARG A 176 -4.71 -16.13 3.26
N LEU A 177 -6.00 -15.81 3.18
CA LEU A 177 -6.53 -14.52 3.67
C LEU A 177 -6.88 -14.64 5.16
N GLN A 178 -6.31 -13.76 5.99
CA GLN A 178 -6.63 -13.60 7.41
C GLN A 178 -7.10 -12.16 7.69
N PRO A 179 -7.94 -11.94 8.73
CA PRO A 179 -8.53 -10.63 9.01
C PRO A 179 -7.54 -9.50 9.33
N SER A 180 -6.27 -9.82 9.62
CA SER A 180 -5.27 -8.84 10.08
C SER A 180 -4.04 -8.69 9.20
N ILE A 181 -4.00 -9.33 8.03
CA ILE A 181 -2.81 -9.34 7.15
C ILE A 181 -2.31 -7.93 6.80
N MET A 182 -3.20 -6.97 6.60
CA MET A 182 -2.84 -5.62 6.15
C MET A 182 -3.01 -4.52 7.20
N SER A 183 -3.20 -4.88 8.47
CA SER A 183 -3.30 -3.89 9.54
C SER A 183 -1.94 -3.19 9.75
N GLY A 184 -1.94 -1.86 9.83
CA GLY A 184 -0.73 -1.08 10.10
C GLY A 184 0.14 -0.72 8.90
N TYR A 185 0.22 -1.55 7.84
CA TYR A 185 1.12 -1.30 6.69
C TYR A 185 0.88 0.04 5.98
N GLY A 186 -0.39 0.48 5.90
CA GLY A 186 -0.72 1.79 5.33
C GLY A 186 -0.16 2.96 6.14
N TYR A 187 -0.12 2.85 7.47
CA TYR A 187 0.44 3.88 8.34
C TYR A 187 1.97 3.90 8.24
N THR A 188 2.62 2.73 8.24
CA THR A 188 4.07 2.61 7.99
C THR A 188 4.45 3.20 6.63
N ALA A 189 3.64 3.02 5.59
CA ALA A 189 3.89 3.60 4.27
C ALA A 189 3.90 5.14 4.27
N ILE A 190 3.08 5.78 5.12
CA ILE A 190 3.10 7.25 5.31
C ILE A 190 4.45 7.69 5.88
N VAL A 191 4.96 6.95 6.88
CA VAL A 191 6.27 7.18 7.49
C VAL A 191 7.38 7.12 6.44
N VAL A 192 7.40 6.05 5.64
CA VAL A 192 8.37 5.84 4.57
C VAL A 192 8.32 6.97 3.53
N ALA A 193 7.12 7.37 3.10
CA ALA A 193 6.94 8.39 2.08
C ALA A 193 7.47 9.77 2.53
N TRP A 194 7.25 10.11 3.79
CA TRP A 194 7.76 11.33 4.41
C TRP A 194 9.28 11.32 4.57
N LEU A 195 9.83 10.23 5.11
CA LEU A 195 11.28 10.04 5.26
C LEU A 195 12.02 10.22 3.94
N ALA A 196 11.42 9.72 2.85
CA ALA A 196 11.97 9.75 1.51
C ALA A 196 11.71 11.06 0.74
N ASN A 197 11.07 12.07 1.35
CA ASN A 197 10.68 13.32 0.69
C ASN A 197 10.00 13.08 -0.67
N LEU A 198 9.05 12.13 -0.73
CA LEU A 198 8.25 11.80 -1.92
C LEU A 198 9.02 11.38 -3.19
N SER A 199 10.32 11.08 -3.09
CA SER A 199 11.07 10.59 -4.26
C SER A 199 11.04 9.06 -4.34
N PRO A 200 10.68 8.47 -5.49
CA PRO A 200 10.59 7.00 -5.64
C PRO A 200 11.87 6.25 -5.24
N VAL A 201 13.03 6.78 -5.60
CA VAL A 201 14.33 6.14 -5.33
C VAL A 201 14.62 6.09 -3.82
N ARG A 202 14.40 7.20 -3.10
CA ARG A 202 14.57 7.22 -1.64
C ARG A 202 13.51 6.39 -0.93
N ILE A 203 12.30 6.25 -1.49
CA ILE A 203 11.23 5.40 -0.94
C ILE A 203 11.69 3.95 -0.92
N ALA A 204 12.30 3.46 -2.01
CA ALA A 204 12.82 2.10 -2.08
C ALA A 204 13.85 1.83 -0.95
N ALA A 205 14.85 2.70 -0.81
CA ALA A 205 15.87 2.56 0.23
C ALA A 205 15.29 2.65 1.65
N ALA A 206 14.41 3.62 1.90
CA ALA A 206 13.75 3.82 3.20
C ALA A 206 12.85 2.64 3.58
N SER A 207 12.08 2.11 2.62
CA SER A 207 11.19 0.96 2.83
C SER A 207 11.97 -0.30 3.18
N PHE A 208 13.14 -0.51 2.57
CA PHE A 208 14.00 -1.65 2.87
C PHE A 208 14.54 -1.62 4.30
N LEU A 209 15.03 -0.45 4.75
CA LEU A 209 15.53 -0.28 6.12
C LEU A 209 14.41 -0.44 7.16
N LEU A 210 13.25 0.18 6.92
CA LEU A 210 12.09 0.07 7.81
C LEU A 210 11.50 -1.35 7.83
N ALA A 211 11.49 -2.05 6.70
CA ALA A 211 11.07 -3.46 6.66
C ALA A 211 12.01 -4.34 7.49
N GLY A 212 13.33 -4.15 7.38
CA GLY A 212 14.32 -4.86 8.21
C GLY A 212 14.13 -4.60 9.70
N LEU A 213 13.91 -3.34 10.07
CA LEU A 213 13.60 -2.96 11.46
C LEU A 213 12.32 -3.66 11.95
N ARG A 214 11.26 -3.65 11.14
CA ARG A 214 9.97 -4.23 11.49
C ARG A 214 10.05 -5.75 11.69
N VAL A 215 10.73 -6.46 10.81
CA VAL A 215 10.97 -7.91 10.96
C VAL A 215 11.77 -8.18 12.23
N GLY A 216 12.79 -7.37 12.53
CA GLY A 216 13.54 -7.48 13.79
C GLY A 216 12.68 -7.22 15.04
N MET A 217 11.75 -6.27 14.98
CA MET A 217 10.80 -6.01 16.06
C MET A 217 9.80 -7.16 16.23
N GLU A 218 9.36 -7.78 15.14
CA GLU A 218 8.47 -8.95 15.17
C GLU A 218 9.16 -10.15 15.81
N THR A 219 10.43 -10.42 15.50
CA THR A 219 11.21 -11.47 16.18
C THR A 219 11.37 -11.19 17.68
N LEU A 220 11.59 -9.93 18.07
CA LEU A 220 11.67 -9.55 19.48
C LEU A 220 10.32 -9.69 20.21
N GLN A 221 9.20 -9.44 19.53
CA GLN A 221 7.87 -9.67 20.10
C GLN A 221 7.63 -11.17 20.38
N LEU A 222 8.09 -12.04 19.47
CA LEU A 222 7.96 -13.49 19.63
C LEU A 222 8.88 -14.03 20.74
N ASP A 223 10.14 -13.62 20.78
CA ASP A 223 11.13 -14.17 21.70
C ASP A 223 11.05 -13.56 23.11
N MET A 224 10.82 -12.24 23.21
CA MET A 224 10.81 -11.51 24.49
C MET A 224 9.41 -11.13 24.97
N GLN A 225 8.34 -11.64 24.33
CA GLN A 225 6.93 -11.40 24.66
C GLN A 225 6.57 -9.90 24.82
N VAL A 226 7.26 -9.04 24.07
CA VAL A 226 7.02 -7.60 24.11
C VAL A 226 5.68 -7.29 23.42
N PRO A 227 4.85 -6.37 23.96
CA PRO A 227 3.60 -5.99 23.31
C PRO A 227 3.79 -5.45 21.89
N ALA A 228 2.88 -5.79 20.97
CA ALA A 228 2.91 -5.35 19.57
C ALA A 228 2.92 -3.81 19.39
N ALA A 229 2.45 -3.07 20.40
CA ALA A 229 2.53 -1.61 20.45
C ALA A 229 3.97 -1.08 20.36
N PHE A 230 4.96 -1.86 20.81
CA PHE A 230 6.36 -1.46 20.79
C PHE A 230 6.89 -1.17 19.38
N GLY A 231 6.48 -1.96 18.38
CA GLY A 231 6.83 -1.72 16.98
C GLY A 231 6.34 -0.36 16.49
N GLY A 232 5.09 -0.02 16.79
CA GLY A 232 4.51 1.29 16.44
C GLY A 232 5.18 2.47 17.14
N ILE A 233 5.57 2.29 18.42
CA ILE A 233 6.32 3.32 19.17
C ILE A 233 7.68 3.55 18.52
N MET A 234 8.39 2.48 18.13
CA MET A 234 9.70 2.59 17.46
C MET A 234 9.59 3.25 16.09
N GLU A 235 8.60 2.88 15.26
CA GLU A 235 8.33 3.56 13.98
C GLU A 235 8.04 5.05 14.19
N GLY A 236 7.24 5.40 15.21
CA GLY A 236 6.94 6.79 15.57
C GLY A 236 8.17 7.57 16.02
N LEU A 237 9.06 6.95 16.82
CA LEU A 237 10.30 7.56 17.29
C LEU A 237 11.26 7.84 16.12
N VAL A 238 11.38 6.91 15.17
CA VAL A 238 12.18 7.10 13.95
C VAL A 238 11.64 8.27 13.13
N LEU A 239 10.32 8.35 12.98
CA LEU A 239 9.68 9.45 12.26
C LEU A 239 9.94 10.80 12.95
N LEU A 240 9.76 10.87 14.27
CA LEU A 240 9.95 12.07 15.06
C LEU A 240 11.41 12.55 15.03
N THR A 241 12.37 11.63 15.19
CA THR A 241 13.80 11.95 15.12
C THR A 241 14.21 12.48 13.75
N VAL A 242 13.68 11.90 12.66
CA VAL A 242 13.97 12.36 11.30
C VAL A 242 13.31 13.70 11.00
N LEU A 243 12.07 13.93 11.46
CA LEU A 243 11.42 15.23 11.34
C LEU A 243 12.16 16.32 12.12
N ALA A 244 12.59 16.02 13.35
CA ALA A 244 13.37 16.93 14.17
C ALA A 244 14.69 17.28 13.46
N GLY A 245 15.44 16.29 12.97
CA GLY A 245 16.66 16.51 12.19
C GLY A 245 16.43 17.32 10.92
N GLY A 246 15.33 17.07 10.21
CA GLY A 246 14.94 17.84 9.03
C GLY A 246 14.59 19.30 9.34
N PHE A 247 13.98 19.56 10.49
CA PHE A 247 13.70 20.91 10.98
C PHE A 247 14.99 21.69 11.23
N PHE A 248 15.95 21.10 11.94
CA PHE A 248 17.26 21.72 12.19
C PHE A 248 18.08 21.94 10.92
N SER A 249 17.95 21.07 9.91
CA SER A 249 18.65 21.22 8.63
C SER A 249 18.05 22.31 7.72
N ARG A 250 16.72 22.53 7.78
CA ARG A 250 16.03 23.50 6.89
C ARG A 250 15.94 24.90 7.50
N TYR A 251 15.91 25.02 8.83
CA TYR A 251 15.77 26.30 9.51
C TYR A 251 17.08 26.69 10.19
N THR A 252 17.88 27.51 9.51
CA THR A 252 18.97 28.26 10.16
C THR A 252 18.36 29.35 11.04
N LEU A 253 18.60 29.26 12.35
CA LEU A 253 18.25 30.31 13.31
C LEU A 253 19.06 31.57 13.00
N ARG A 254 18.43 32.53 12.31
CA ARG A 254 19.02 33.85 12.06
C ARG A 254 18.64 34.77 13.21
N VAL A 255 19.52 34.88 14.20
CA VAL A 255 19.35 35.84 15.31
C VAL A 255 19.43 37.25 14.73
N ARG A 256 18.29 37.91 14.57
CA ARG A 256 18.23 39.32 14.16
C ARG A 256 18.59 40.16 15.38
N ARG A 257 19.80 40.74 15.39
CA ARG A 257 20.15 41.76 16.39
C ARG A 257 19.16 42.93 16.27
N PRO A 258 18.53 43.38 17.36
CA PRO A 258 17.81 44.64 17.37
C PRO A 258 18.84 45.75 17.18
N GLY A 259 18.66 46.54 16.12
CA GLY A 259 19.37 47.78 15.86
C GLY A 259 18.35 48.88 15.70
#